data_AF-A0A2G9R4Y3-F1
#
_entry.id   AF-A0A2G9R4Y3-F1
#
_cell.length_a   1.000
_cell.length_b   1.000
_cell.length_c   1.000
_cell.angle_alpha   90.00
_cell.angle_beta   90.00
_cell.angle_gamma   90.00
#
_symmetry.space_group_name_H-M   'P 1'
#
loop_
_entity.id
_entity.type
_entity.pdbx_description
1 polymer ?
#
loop_
_entity_poly.entity_id
_entity_poly.type
_entity_poly.pdbx_seq_one_letter_code
_entity_poly.pdbx_strand_id
1 'polypeptide(L)'
;MIDRLEKGSGQQPVNLQEAKLLLKEDDELITEVYDYWIKKRKNCRGSSVIPAVKQEKRDGSSTSDPYVAFRRRTEKMQTRKNRKNDEASYEKMLKLRRDLSRAVTILEMIKRREKSKRELLHLTLEIMEKRYT
;
A
#
# COMPACT_ATOMS: atom_id res chain seq x y z
N MET A 1 -0.19 6.69 13.10
CA MET A 1 -1.28 7.45 12.46
C MET A 1 -0.75 8.50 11.49
N ILE A 2 0.18 9.38 11.89
CA ILE A 2 0.82 10.39 11.02
C ILE A 2 1.37 9.81 9.70
N ASP A 3 2.13 8.71 9.75
CA ASP A 3 2.70 8.06 8.54
C ASP A 3 1.61 7.62 7.54
N ARG A 4 0.45 7.19 8.02
CA ARG A 4 -0.69 6.82 7.15
C ARG A 4 -1.31 8.06 6.50
N LEU A 5 -1.42 9.18 7.24
CA LEU A 5 -1.91 10.45 6.69
C LEU A 5 -0.94 11.03 5.65
N GLU A 6 0.37 10.93 5.90
CA GLU A 6 1.42 11.35 4.96
C GLU A 6 1.39 10.50 3.69
N LYS A 7 1.33 9.17 3.79
CA LYS A 7 1.25 8.27 2.63
C LYS A 7 -0.05 8.43 1.84
N GLY A 8 -1.16 8.74 2.52
CA GLY A 8 -2.43 9.04 1.86
C GLY A 8 -2.44 10.41 1.17
N SER A 9 -1.54 11.31 1.55
CA SER A 9 -1.42 12.64 0.97
C SER A 9 -0.45 12.64 -0.19
N GLY A 10 -0.97 12.67 -1.41
CA GLY A 10 -0.16 12.86 -2.61
C GLY A 10 0.28 14.33 -2.75
N GLN A 11 -0.18 14.99 -3.82
CA GLN A 11 0.08 16.43 -4.02
C GLN A 11 -0.76 17.33 -3.11
N GLN A 12 -1.91 16.82 -2.64
CA GLN A 12 -2.82 17.54 -1.75
C GLN A 12 -2.90 16.83 -0.40
N PRO A 13 -3.06 17.58 0.71
CA PRO A 13 -3.28 16.98 2.01
C PRO A 13 -4.62 16.26 2.05
N VAL A 14 -4.61 15.07 2.65
CA VAL A 14 -5.80 14.33 3.07
C VAL A 14 -6.69 15.24 3.92
N ASN A 15 -8.00 15.21 3.68
CA ASN A 15 -8.98 15.93 4.50
C ASN A 15 -9.42 15.10 5.73
N LEU A 16 -10.15 15.71 6.67
CA LEU A 16 -10.56 15.01 7.90
C LEU A 16 -11.42 13.77 7.63
N GLN A 17 -12.29 13.79 6.62
CA GLN A 17 -13.15 12.65 6.27
C GLN A 17 -12.32 11.48 5.73
N GLU A 18 -11.34 11.77 4.88
CA GLU A 18 -10.39 10.78 4.36
C GLU A 18 -9.48 10.24 5.48
N ALA A 19 -9.07 11.09 6.43
CA ALA A 19 -8.30 10.68 7.60
C ALA A 19 -9.07 9.65 8.44
N LYS A 20 -10.38 9.86 8.64
CA LYS A 20 -11.24 8.90 9.34
C LYS A 20 -11.27 7.54 8.65
N LEU A 21 -11.42 7.52 7.32
CA LEU A 21 -11.41 6.29 6.54
C LEU A 21 -10.07 5.55 6.58
N LEU A 22 -8.96 6.29 6.67
CA LEU A 22 -7.60 5.73 6.68
C LEU A 22 -7.17 5.15 8.03
N LEU A 23 -7.57 5.79 9.13
CA LEU A 23 -7.04 5.44 10.45
C LEU A 23 -7.85 4.34 11.13
N LYS A 24 -9.17 4.26 10.92
CA LYS A 24 -10.05 3.24 11.50
C LYS A 24 -9.92 3.11 13.02
N GLU A 25 -9.74 4.24 13.70
CA GLU A 25 -9.66 4.38 15.16
C GLU A 25 -10.85 5.26 15.64
N ASP A 26 -10.87 5.61 16.93
CA ASP A 26 -11.87 6.52 17.50
C ASP A 26 -11.83 7.92 16.88
N ASP A 27 -13.01 8.48 16.64
CA ASP A 27 -13.19 9.77 15.95
C ASP A 27 -12.52 10.94 16.69
N GLU A 28 -12.50 10.91 18.02
CA GLU A 28 -11.88 11.93 18.87
C GLU A 28 -10.36 11.91 18.70
N LEU A 29 -9.74 10.74 18.81
CA LEU A 29 -8.31 10.54 18.59
C LEU A 29 -7.89 10.94 17.16
N ILE A 30 -8.70 10.57 16.16
CA ILE A 30 -8.43 10.92 14.76
C ILE A 30 -8.43 12.44 14.58
N THR A 31 -9.37 13.14 15.20
CA THR A 31 -9.50 14.60 15.08
C THR A 31 -8.29 15.30 15.69
N GLU A 32 -7.89 14.92 16.92
CA GLU A 32 -6.70 15.49 17.57
C GLU A 32 -5.41 15.25 16.76
N VAL A 33 -5.23 14.02 16.26
CA VAL A 33 -4.06 13.65 15.47
C VAL A 33 -4.05 14.39 14.13
N TYR A 34 -5.20 14.54 13.48
CA TYR A 34 -5.34 15.28 12.23
C TYR A 34 -5.01 16.77 12.42
N ASP A 35 -5.52 17.39 13.47
CA ASP A 35 -5.27 18.80 13.77
C ASP A 35 -3.80 19.08 14.07
N TYR A 36 -3.16 18.20 14.85
CA TYR A 36 -1.71 18.25 15.06
C TYR A 36 -0.95 18.12 13.74
N TRP A 37 -1.32 17.14 12.91
CA TRP A 37 -0.65 16.83 11.66
C TRP A 37 -0.75 17.96 10.64
N ILE A 38 -1.95 18.51 10.42
CA ILE A 38 -2.18 19.57 9.44
C ILE A 38 -1.46 20.86 9.86
N LYS A 39 -1.44 21.16 11.16
CA LYS A 39 -0.67 22.28 11.72
C LYS A 39 0.83 22.09 11.47
N LYS A 40 1.36 20.89 11.73
CA LYS A 40 2.77 20.57 11.48
C LYS A 40 3.12 20.70 10.00
N ARG A 41 2.26 20.21 9.10
CA ARG A 41 2.46 20.32 7.65
C ARG A 41 2.43 21.76 7.14
N LYS A 42 1.53 22.61 7.65
CA LYS A 42 1.50 24.05 7.32
C LYS A 42 2.80 24.77 7.71
N ASN A 43 3.46 24.32 8.77
CA ASN A 43 4.74 24.87 9.22
C ASN A 43 5.96 24.28 8.49
N CYS A 44 5.79 23.22 7.71
CA CYS A 44 6.85 22.64 6.91
C CYS A 44 7.05 23.46 5.62
N ARG A 45 8.31 23.72 5.26
CA ARG A 45 8.66 24.41 4.00
C ARG A 45 8.46 23.54 2.75
N GLY A 46 8.21 22.25 2.93
CA GLY A 46 8.01 21.27 1.86
C GLY A 46 6.59 20.68 1.87
N SER A 47 6.28 19.89 0.84
CA SER A 47 4.95 19.27 0.66
C SER A 47 4.66 18.08 1.58
N SER A 48 5.63 17.64 2.39
CA SER A 48 5.50 16.52 3.33
C SER A 48 6.23 16.82 4.63
N VAL A 49 5.70 16.31 5.74
CA VAL A 49 6.34 16.36 7.06
C VAL A 49 7.49 15.36 7.15
N ILE A 50 7.43 14.25 6.38
CA ILE A 50 8.46 13.22 6.36
C ILE A 50 9.48 13.60 5.27
N PRO A 51 10.77 13.75 5.62
CA PRO A 51 11.80 14.01 4.62
C PRO A 51 11.84 12.88 3.59
N ALA A 52 11.73 13.25 2.32
CA ALA A 52 11.81 12.32 1.20
C ALA A 52 12.98 12.70 0.29
N VAL A 53 13.56 11.70 -0.36
CA VAL A 53 14.60 11.92 -1.37
C VAL A 53 14.00 12.68 -2.55
N LYS A 54 14.66 13.75 -2.98
CA LYS A 54 14.22 14.53 -4.14
C LYS A 54 14.43 13.69 -5.39
N GLN A 55 13.32 13.38 -6.07
CA GLN A 55 13.34 12.67 -7.35
C GLN A 55 13.22 13.66 -8.52
N GLU A 56 13.61 13.22 -9.72
CA GLU A 56 13.46 14.05 -10.92
C GLU A 56 11.98 14.33 -11.24
N LYS A 57 11.71 15.49 -11.82
CA LYS A 57 10.37 15.83 -12.28
C LYS A 57 10.01 15.00 -13.51
N ARG A 58 8.73 14.61 -13.61
CA ARG A 58 8.19 13.88 -14.77
C ARG A 58 8.04 14.72 -16.04
N ASP A 59 8.33 16.01 -15.97
CA ASP A 59 8.26 16.96 -17.10
C ASP A 59 9.48 16.88 -18.04
N GLY A 60 10.46 16.00 -17.77
CA GLY A 60 11.63 15.82 -18.61
C GLY A 60 12.67 16.94 -18.46
N SER A 61 12.48 17.88 -17.54
CA SER A 61 13.45 18.93 -17.26
C SER A 61 14.67 18.35 -16.53
N SER A 62 15.86 18.51 -17.13
CA SER A 62 17.12 18.15 -16.47
C SER A 62 17.46 19.22 -15.43
N THR A 63 17.25 18.91 -14.16
CA THR A 63 17.73 19.75 -13.06
C THR A 63 19.18 19.36 -12.75
N SER A 64 20.11 20.34 -12.75
CA SER A 64 21.49 20.18 -12.23
C SER A 64 21.54 20.30 -10.70
N ASP A 65 20.44 19.93 -10.04
CA ASP A 65 20.32 20.01 -8.59
C ASP A 65 21.01 18.80 -7.96
N PRO A 66 22.01 19.01 -7.08
CA PRO A 66 22.76 17.92 -6.45
C PRO A 66 21.92 17.05 -5.50
N TYR A 67 20.75 17.52 -5.04
CA TYR A 67 19.87 16.73 -4.19
C TYR A 67 18.98 15.74 -4.95
N VAL A 68 18.96 15.79 -6.30
CA VAL A 68 18.14 14.90 -7.13
C VAL A 68 18.83 13.53 -7.28
N ALA A 69 18.26 12.49 -6.67
CA ALA A 69 18.75 11.12 -6.70
C ALA A 69 17.74 10.14 -7.34
N PHE A 70 18.19 8.92 -7.63
CA PHE A 70 17.40 7.83 -8.23
C PHE A 70 16.68 8.20 -9.54
N ARG A 71 17.39 8.91 -10.43
CA ARG A 71 16.88 9.30 -11.75
C ARG A 71 16.44 8.09 -12.57
N ARG A 72 15.27 8.17 -13.20
CA ARG A 72 14.75 7.14 -14.11
C ARG A 72 15.41 7.37 -15.46
N ARG A 73 16.62 6.84 -15.63
CA ARG A 73 17.15 6.66 -16.98
C ARG A 73 16.24 5.65 -17.65
N THR A 74 15.60 6.05 -18.74
CA THR A 74 14.80 5.12 -19.52
C THR A 74 15.70 4.00 -20.00
N GLU A 75 15.57 2.84 -19.38
CA GLU A 75 15.61 1.60 -20.15
C GLU A 75 14.46 1.74 -21.15
N LYS A 76 14.75 2.32 -22.32
CA LYS A 76 13.75 2.38 -23.39
C LYS A 76 13.28 0.94 -23.56
N MET A 77 11.98 0.72 -23.40
CA MET A 77 11.38 -0.59 -23.64
C MET A 77 11.85 -1.04 -25.01
N GLN A 78 12.74 -2.03 -25.05
CA GLN A 78 13.31 -2.48 -26.31
C GLN A 78 12.22 -3.25 -27.03
N THR A 79 11.50 -2.55 -27.90
CA THR A 79 10.51 -3.16 -28.76
C THR A 79 11.22 -3.94 -29.85
N ARG A 80 10.80 -5.17 -30.11
CA ARG A 80 11.33 -5.97 -31.23
C ARG A 80 11.08 -5.22 -32.55
N LYS A 81 12.10 -5.08 -33.40
CA LYS A 81 11.96 -4.48 -34.74
C LYS A 81 10.97 -5.23 -35.65
N ASN A 82 10.82 -6.54 -35.44
CA ASN A 82 9.86 -7.37 -36.17
C ASN A 82 8.60 -7.64 -35.32
N ARG A 83 7.42 -7.29 -35.84
CA ARG A 83 6.11 -7.64 -35.24
C ARG A 83 5.82 -9.14 -35.40
N LYS A 84 6.52 -9.99 -34.65
CA LYS A 84 6.11 -11.39 -34.49
C LYS A 84 5.10 -11.48 -33.34
N ASN A 85 3.91 -11.98 -33.64
CA ASN A 85 2.93 -12.34 -32.63
C ASN A 85 3.32 -13.72 -32.07
N ASP A 86 3.95 -13.75 -30.89
CA ASP A 86 4.48 -14.98 -30.30
C ASP A 86 3.39 -15.70 -29.50
N GLU A 87 2.66 -16.58 -30.19
CA GLU A 87 1.58 -17.41 -29.64
C GLU A 87 2.03 -18.18 -28.39
N ALA A 88 3.27 -18.70 -28.39
CA ALA A 88 3.82 -19.43 -27.25
C ALA A 88 3.96 -18.55 -25.99
N SER A 89 4.32 -17.28 -26.15
CA SER A 89 4.38 -16.33 -25.03
C SER A 89 2.97 -16.01 -24.49
N TYR A 90 1.98 -15.92 -25.37
CA TYR A 90 0.57 -15.72 -24.99
C TYR A 90 0.01 -16.93 -24.23
N GLU A 91 0.27 -18.15 -24.70
CA GLU A 91 -0.11 -19.38 -23.99
C GLU A 91 0.50 -19.46 -22.59
N LYS A 92 1.79 -19.11 -22.44
CA LYS A 92 2.46 -19.03 -21.14
C LYS A 92 1.79 -18.02 -20.21
N MET A 93 1.36 -16.86 -20.73
CA MET A 93 0.63 -15.86 -19.95
C MET A 93 -0.75 -16.39 -19.50
N LEU A 94 -1.47 -17.09 -20.37
CA LEU A 94 -2.75 -17.72 -20.00
C LEU A 94 -2.57 -18.80 -18.93
N LYS A 95 -1.52 -19.63 -19.04
CA LYS A 95 -1.16 -20.61 -18.03
C LYS A 95 -0.83 -19.94 -16.69
N LEU A 96 0.03 -18.91 -16.70
CA LEU A 96 0.39 -18.15 -15.51
C LEU A 96 -0.86 -17.57 -14.82
N ARG A 97 -1.79 -16.99 -15.59
CA ARG A 97 -3.05 -16.48 -15.04
C ARG A 97 -3.85 -17.57 -14.33
N ARG A 98 -3.99 -18.75 -14.95
CA ARG A 98 -4.70 -19.90 -14.34
C ARG A 98 -4.02 -20.38 -13.06
N ASP A 99 -2.69 -20.49 -13.09
CA ASP A 99 -1.90 -20.94 -11.94
C ASP A 99 -2.01 -19.95 -10.77
N LEU A 100 -1.96 -18.64 -11.04
CA LEU A 100 -2.18 -17.61 -10.02
C LEU A 100 -3.60 -17.62 -9.48
N SER A 101 -4.62 -17.79 -10.33
CA SER A 101 -6.01 -17.94 -9.86
C SER A 101 -6.17 -19.15 -8.94
N ARG A 102 -5.56 -20.29 -9.29
CA ARG A 102 -5.55 -21.49 -8.45
C ARG A 102 -4.83 -21.26 -7.12
N ALA A 103 -3.69 -20.59 -7.14
CA ALA A 103 -2.96 -20.23 -5.92
C ALA A 103 -3.80 -19.37 -4.98
N VAL A 104 -4.53 -18.38 -5.51
CA VAL A 104 -5.45 -17.55 -4.72
C VAL A 104 -6.56 -18.39 -4.08
N THR A 105 -7.15 -19.35 -4.80
CA THR A 105 -8.16 -20.27 -4.24
C THR A 105 -7.59 -21.09 -3.07
N ILE A 106 -6.39 -21.65 -3.23
CA ILE A 106 -5.73 -22.43 -2.17
C ILE A 106 -5.45 -21.55 -0.94
N LEU A 107 -4.94 -20.33 -1.15
CA LEU A 107 -4.67 -19.38 -0.07
C LEU A 107 -5.95 -18.99 0.69
N GLU A 108 -7.06 -18.80 -0.02
CA GLU A 108 -8.36 -18.51 0.60
C GLU A 108 -8.87 -19.71 1.43
N MET A 109 -8.69 -20.95 0.95
CA MET A 109 -8.99 -22.15 1.72
C MET A 109 -8.14 -22.25 2.99
N ILE A 110 -6.84 -21.97 2.92
CA ILE A 110 -5.94 -21.97 4.07
C ILE A 110 -6.38 -20.89 5.08
N LYS A 111 -6.64 -19.67 4.61
CA LYS A 111 -7.13 -18.58 5.46
C LYS A 111 -8.40 -18.96 6.22
N ARG A 112 -9.37 -19.58 5.55
CA ARG A 112 -10.60 -20.09 6.20
C ARG A 112 -10.30 -21.16 7.24
N ARG A 113 -9.43 -22.12 6.91
CA ARG A 113 -9.01 -23.18 7.83
C ARG A 113 -8.36 -22.62 9.09
N GLU A 114 -7.42 -21.69 8.96
CA GLU A 114 -6.75 -21.10 10.13
C GLU A 114 -7.68 -20.20 10.95
N LYS A 115 -8.67 -19.54 10.31
CA LYS A 115 -9.75 -18.84 11.01
C LYS A 115 -10.58 -19.80 11.86
N SER A 116 -11.06 -20.92 11.30
CA SER A 116 -11.85 -21.90 12.05
C SER A 116 -11.07 -22.56 13.19
N LYS A 117 -9.77 -22.84 13.01
CA LYS A 117 -8.91 -23.33 14.10
C LYS A 117 -8.80 -22.30 15.24
N ARG A 118 -8.63 -21.02 14.91
CA ARG A 118 -8.60 -19.94 15.90
C ARG A 118 -9.92 -19.85 16.66
N GLU A 119 -11.05 -19.92 15.97
CA GLU A 119 -12.38 -19.90 16.58
C GLU A 119 -12.59 -21.10 17.52
N LEU A 120 -12.20 -22.31 17.10
CA LEU A 120 -12.25 -23.50 17.94
C LEU A 120 -11.41 -23.37 19.21
N LEU A 121 -10.21 -22.79 19.10
CA LEU A 121 -9.33 -22.56 20.25
C LEU A 121 -9.97 -21.59 21.24
N HIS A 122 -10.52 -20.46 20.77
CA HIS A 122 -11.22 -19.48 21.62
C HIS A 122 -12.41 -20.12 22.35
N LEU A 123 -13.23 -20.91 21.64
CA LEU A 123 -14.34 -21.63 22.26
C LEU A 123 -13.86 -22.64 23.31
N THR A 124 -12.76 -23.35 23.04
CA THR A 124 -12.20 -24.32 23.99
C THR A 124 -11.72 -23.63 25.27
N LEU A 125 -11.05 -22.48 25.14
CA LEU A 125 -10.63 -21.66 26.28
C LEU A 125 -11.83 -21.20 27.11
N GLU A 126 -12.87 -20.65 26.46
CA GLU A 126 -14.09 -20.19 27.13
C GLU A 126 -14.80 -21.34 27.88
N ILE A 127 -14.88 -22.54 27.27
CA ILE A 127 -15.46 -23.72 27.92
C ILE A 127 -14.64 -24.14 29.13
N MET A 128 -13.31 -24.13 29.04
CA MET A 128 -12.44 -24.49 30.16
C MET A 128 -12.61 -23.50 31.31
N GLU A 129 -12.58 -22.19 31.05
CA GLU A 129 -12.79 -21.15 32.06
C GLU A 129 -14.13 -21.34 32.79
N LYS A 130 -15.23 -21.53 32.05
CA LYS A 130 -16.56 -21.74 32.63
C LYS A 130 -16.74 -23.07 33.38
N ARG A 131 -15.89 -24.08 33.14
CA ARG A 131 -15.95 -25.37 33.84
C ARG A 131 -15.20 -25.37 35.16
N TYR A 132 -14.16 -24.55 35.27
CA TYR A 132 -13.26 -24.51 36.43
C TYR A 132 -13.36 -23.21 37.23
N THR A 133 -14.38 -22.38 36.93
CA THR A 133 -14.82 -21.24 37.73
C THR A 133 -16.27 -21.49 38.15
#